data_AF-B1KNQ6-F1
#
_entry.id   AF-B1KNQ6-F1
#
_cell.length_a   1.000
_cell.length_b   1.000
_cell.length_c   1.000
_cell.angle_alpha   90.00
_cell.angle_beta   90.00
_cell.angle_gamma   90.00
#
_symmetry.space_group_name_H-M   'P 1'
#
loop_
_entity.id
_entity.type
_entity.pdbx_description
1 polymer ?
#
loop_
_entity_poly.entity_id
_entity_poly.type
_entity_poly.pdbx_seq_one_letter_code
_entity_poly.pdbx_strand_id
1 'polypeptide(L)'
;MKLNYGVVFLVIAAFITIFTAFAHLSCIYFGPECFSSQMAPSVIVESAKEGTLLAPLGTVFVSTIFIILGCYALSAADVVRKLPLLKLGIYSIAFLCIIRGVLPLQLWLRQPDKVSELVLYVGLVWLLTGLLYFFGFRAMGKIKV
;
A
#
# COMPACT_ATOMS: atom_id res chain seq x y z
N MET A 1 -18.22 -15.98 -18.55
CA MET A 1 -17.94 -14.88 -17.59
C MET A 1 -17.12 -13.82 -18.30
N LYS A 2 -17.65 -12.62 -18.59
CA LYS A 2 -16.84 -11.53 -19.15
C LYS A 2 -15.96 -10.98 -18.02
N LEU A 3 -14.65 -11.22 -18.09
CA LEU A 3 -13.70 -10.72 -17.10
C LEU A 3 -13.69 -9.19 -17.18
N ASN A 4 -14.23 -8.52 -16.17
CA ASN A 4 -14.20 -7.07 -16.09
C ASN A 4 -12.83 -6.62 -15.61
N TYR A 5 -12.04 -6.03 -16.50
CA TYR A 5 -10.69 -5.54 -16.16
C TYR A 5 -10.68 -4.57 -14.97
N GLY A 6 -11.77 -3.82 -14.73
CA GLY A 6 -11.90 -2.95 -13.55
C GLY A 6 -11.90 -3.73 -12.23
N VAL A 7 -12.63 -4.85 -12.19
CA VAL A 7 -12.62 -5.78 -11.04
C VAL A 7 -11.23 -6.37 -10.84
N VAL A 8 -10.60 -6.83 -11.93
CA VAL A 8 -9.26 -7.42 -11.88
C VAL A 8 -8.24 -6.45 -11.30
N PHE A 9 -8.23 -5.20 -11.76
CA PHE A 9 -7.30 -4.18 -11.25
C PHE A 9 -7.47 -3.90 -9.77
N LEU A 10 -8.73 -3.77 -9.31
CA LEU A 10 -9.02 -3.53 -7.90
C LEU A 10 -8.66 -4.74 -7.03
N VAL A 11 -8.93 -5.96 -7.50
CA VAL A 11 -8.54 -7.18 -6.77
C VAL A 11 -7.01 -7.31 -6.66
N ILE A 12 -6.27 -7.03 -7.74
CA ILE A 12 -4.80 -7.01 -7.68
C ILE A 12 -4.31 -5.96 -6.67
N ALA A 13 -4.86 -4.74 -6.70
CA ALA A 13 -4.52 -3.70 -5.74
C ALA A 13 -4.84 -4.11 -4.28
N ALA A 14 -5.95 -4.81 -4.06
CA ALA A 14 -6.29 -5.36 -2.75
C ALA A 14 -5.27 -6.40 -2.29
N PHE A 15 -4.85 -7.32 -3.16
CA PHE A 15 -3.82 -8.30 -2.84
C PHE A 15 -2.49 -7.65 -2.48
N ILE A 16 -2.04 -6.64 -3.24
CA ILE A 16 -0.78 -5.94 -2.97
C ILE A 16 -0.82 -5.26 -1.59
N THR A 17 -1.91 -4.55 -1.28
CA THR A 17 -2.06 -3.84 -0.01
C THR A 17 -2.16 -4.80 1.18
N ILE A 18 -2.96 -5.86 1.06
CA ILE A 18 -3.11 -6.88 2.11
C ILE A 18 -1.78 -7.63 2.34
N PHE A 19 -1.09 -8.03 1.28
CA PHE A 19 0.22 -8.69 1.40
C PHE A 19 1.23 -7.77 2.07
N THR A 20 1.20 -6.46 1.77
CA THR A 20 2.06 -5.49 2.44
C THR A 20 1.74 -5.39 3.94
N ALA A 21 0.46 -5.47 4.33
CA ALA A 21 0.08 -5.50 5.74
C ALA A 21 0.67 -6.71 6.48
N PHE A 22 0.63 -7.89 5.84
CA PHE A 22 1.25 -9.11 6.39
C PHE A 22 2.77 -9.02 6.45
N ALA A 23 3.41 -8.43 5.44
CA ALA A 23 4.85 -8.19 5.45
C ALA A 23 5.28 -7.25 6.59
N HIS A 24 4.45 -6.29 6.98
CA HIS A 24 4.72 -5.46 8.16
C HIS A 24 4.50 -6.26 9.45
N LEU A 25 3.36 -6.97 9.58
CA LEU A 25 3.07 -7.78 10.78
C LEU A 25 4.12 -8.85 11.04
N SER A 26 4.74 -9.42 10.01
CA SER A 26 5.78 -10.43 10.17
C SER A 26 7.03 -9.90 10.90
N CYS A 27 7.28 -8.59 10.92
CA CYS A 27 8.38 -8.01 11.71
C CYS A 27 8.20 -8.11 13.21
N ILE A 28 6.95 -8.26 13.70
CA ILE A 28 6.72 -8.55 15.11
C ILE A 28 7.32 -9.91 15.48
N TYR A 29 7.32 -10.86 14.53
CA TYR A 29 7.88 -12.20 14.73
C TYR A 29 9.38 -12.28 14.42
N PHE A 30 9.83 -11.67 13.31
CA PHE A 30 11.23 -11.74 12.86
C PHE A 30 12.16 -10.71 13.53
N GLY A 31 11.62 -9.76 14.29
CA GLY A 31 12.41 -8.84 15.11
C GLY A 31 13.11 -7.71 14.33
N PRO A 32 14.17 -7.10 14.92
CA PRO A 32 14.79 -5.86 14.42
C PRO A 32 15.32 -5.91 12.99
N GLU A 33 15.82 -7.06 12.53
CA GLU A 33 16.36 -7.21 11.18
C GLU A 33 15.27 -7.03 10.11
N CYS A 34 14.05 -7.49 10.40
CA CYS A 34 12.89 -7.27 9.52
C CYS A 34 12.52 -5.78 9.43
N PHE A 35 12.59 -5.05 10.54
CA PHE A 35 12.35 -3.60 10.52
C PHE A 35 13.42 -2.87 9.71
N SER A 36 14.68 -3.27 9.85
CA SER A 36 15.77 -2.69 9.08
C SER A 36 15.67 -3.01 7.59
N SER A 37 15.25 -4.23 7.21
CA SER A 37 15.10 -4.63 5.80
C SER A 37 13.93 -3.91 5.12
N GLN A 38 12.88 -3.59 5.86
CA GLN A 38 11.79 -2.72 5.41
C GLN A 38 12.12 -1.22 5.49
N MET A 39 13.38 -0.88 5.80
CA MET A 39 13.89 0.49 5.90
C MET A 39 13.08 1.34 6.89
N ALA A 40 12.65 0.73 7.99
CA ALA A 40 12.00 1.45 9.06
C ALA A 40 12.95 2.52 9.64
N PRO A 41 12.42 3.65 10.14
CA PRO A 41 13.22 4.67 10.80
C PRO A 41 14.06 4.07 11.95
N SER A 42 15.24 4.64 12.21
CA SER A 42 16.16 4.16 13.25
C SER A 42 15.47 4.02 14.61
N VAL A 43 14.60 4.97 14.97
CA VAL A 43 13.80 4.93 16.21
C VAL A 43 12.92 3.68 16.33
N ILE A 44 12.39 3.17 15.20
CA ILE A 44 11.58 1.93 15.19
C ILE A 44 12.49 0.71 15.36
N VAL A 45 13.65 0.71 14.68
CA VAL A 45 14.61 -0.39 14.76
C VAL A 45 15.22 -0.48 16.17
N GLU A 46 15.55 0.65 16.79
CA GLU A 46 16.02 0.70 18.19
C GLU A 46 14.93 0.28 19.15
N SER A 47 13.69 0.77 18.98
CA SER A 47 12.55 0.31 19.77
C SER A 47 12.38 -1.21 19.73
N ALA A 48 12.56 -1.83 18.56
CA ALA A 48 12.50 -3.28 18.41
C ALA A 48 13.67 -4.00 19.11
N LYS A 49 14.88 -3.41 19.11
CA LYS A 49 16.05 -3.96 19.82
C LYS A 49 15.91 -3.87 21.34
N GLU A 50 15.36 -2.76 21.82
CA GLU A 50 15.13 -2.50 23.24
C GLU A 50 13.92 -3.24 23.81
N GLY A 51 13.09 -3.84 22.94
CA GLY A 51 11.87 -4.55 23.35
C GLY A 51 10.74 -3.63 23.82
N THR A 52 10.73 -2.37 23.37
CA THR A 52 9.66 -1.41 23.72
C THR A 52 8.42 -1.60 22.83
N LEU A 53 7.27 -1.07 23.25
CA LEU A 53 6.00 -1.24 22.53
C LEU A 53 5.85 -0.36 21.28
N LEU A 54 6.77 0.58 21.04
CA LEU A 54 6.64 1.54 19.94
C LEU A 54 6.71 0.87 18.56
N ALA A 55 7.65 -0.05 18.35
CA ALA A 55 7.76 -0.83 17.12
C ALA A 55 6.52 -1.72 16.84
N PRO A 56 6.05 -2.60 17.76
CA PRO A 56 4.89 -3.44 17.50
C PRO A 56 3.60 -2.65 17.34
N LEU A 57 3.36 -1.60 18.16
CA LEU A 57 2.16 -0.77 18.01
C LEU A 57 2.16 0.00 16.69
N GLY A 58 3.30 0.56 16.29
CA GLY A 58 3.44 1.22 14.99
C GLY A 58 3.19 0.26 13.84
N THR A 59 3.67 -0.99 13.95
CA THR A 59 3.44 -2.04 12.96
C THR A 59 1.97 -2.39 12.82
N VAL A 60 1.28 -2.66 13.93
CA VAL A 60 -0.16 -2.97 13.93
C VAL A 60 -0.97 -1.83 13.33
N PHE A 61 -0.61 -0.59 13.67
CA PHE A 61 -1.27 0.61 13.13
C PHE A 61 -1.11 0.70 11.60
N VAL A 62 0.12 0.61 11.10
CA VAL A 62 0.42 0.68 9.66
C VAL A 62 -0.22 -0.49 8.89
N SER A 63 -0.13 -1.71 9.42
CA SER A 63 -0.77 -2.88 8.82
C SER A 63 -2.29 -2.75 8.77
N THR A 64 -2.91 -2.18 9.81
CA THR A 64 -4.36 -1.92 9.84
C THR A 64 -4.76 -0.95 8.74
N ILE A 65 -3.97 0.12 8.52
CA ILE A 65 -4.21 1.05 7.41
C ILE A 65 -4.19 0.29 6.08
N PHE A 66 -3.16 -0.53 5.82
CA PHE A 66 -3.07 -1.30 4.57
C PHE A 66 -4.22 -2.29 4.37
N ILE A 67 -4.69 -2.96 5.44
CA ILE A 67 -5.87 -3.82 5.38
C ILE A 67 -7.11 -3.00 4.99
N ILE A 68 -7.30 -1.82 5.58
CA ILE A 68 -8.41 -0.92 5.23
C ILE A 68 -8.32 -0.54 3.74
N LEU A 69 -7.14 -0.20 3.22
CA LEU A 69 -6.97 0.10 1.79
C LEU A 69 -7.42 -1.06 0.90
N GLY A 70 -7.03 -2.29 1.26
CA GLY A 70 -7.45 -3.50 0.56
C GLY A 70 -8.96 -3.73 0.61
N CYS A 71 -9.57 -3.53 1.77
CA CYS A 71 -11.03 -3.58 1.94
C CYS A 71 -11.76 -2.56 1.05
N TYR A 72 -11.24 -1.33 0.93
CA TYR A 72 -11.78 -0.33 0.01
C TYR A 72 -11.70 -0.80 -1.45
N ALA A 73 -10.57 -1.38 -1.88
CA ALA A 73 -10.44 -1.96 -3.23
C ALA A 73 -11.46 -3.07 -3.49
N LEU A 74 -11.60 -4.02 -2.56
CA LEU A 74 -12.58 -5.11 -2.68
C LEU A 74 -14.02 -4.58 -2.69
N SER A 75 -14.30 -3.54 -1.91
CA SER A 75 -15.60 -2.87 -1.86
C SER A 75 -15.92 -2.16 -3.18
N ALA A 76 -14.92 -1.52 -3.79
CA ALA A 76 -15.00 -0.91 -5.12
C ALA A 76 -15.21 -1.92 -6.25
N ALA A 77 -14.72 -3.15 -6.06
CA ALA A 77 -14.89 -4.27 -6.98
C ALA A 77 -16.26 -5.01 -6.80
N ASP A 78 -17.12 -4.55 -5.89
CA ASP A 78 -18.37 -5.22 -5.46
C ASP A 78 -18.15 -6.67 -4.94
N VAL A 79 -16.94 -6.99 -4.45
CA VAL A 79 -16.63 -8.29 -3.81
C VAL A 79 -17.13 -8.33 -2.38
N VAL A 80 -17.09 -7.20 -1.67
CA VAL A 80 -17.60 -7.03 -0.31
C VAL A 80 -18.63 -5.91 -0.25
N ARG A 81 -19.32 -5.76 0.90
CA ARG A 81 -20.31 -4.69 1.10
C ARG A 81 -19.70 -3.32 0.82
N LYS A 82 -20.50 -2.43 0.23
CA LYS A 82 -20.11 -1.03 -0.04
C LYS A 82 -19.79 -0.31 1.27
N LEU A 83 -18.55 0.18 1.36
CA LEU A 83 -18.08 0.99 2.47
C LEU A 83 -18.54 2.46 2.33
N PRO A 84 -18.67 3.20 3.44
CA PRO A 84 -19.01 4.62 3.39
C PRO A 84 -17.95 5.41 2.62
N LEU A 85 -18.36 6.49 1.94
CA LEU A 85 -17.47 7.41 1.22
C LEU A 85 -16.56 6.73 0.17
N LEU A 86 -16.95 5.58 -0.39
CA LEU A 86 -16.14 4.75 -1.29
C LEU A 86 -15.47 5.53 -2.43
N LYS A 87 -16.19 6.43 -3.09
CA LYS A 87 -15.65 7.27 -4.18
C LYS A 87 -14.51 8.16 -3.69
N LEU A 88 -14.73 8.90 -2.61
CA LEU A 88 -13.72 9.78 -2.03
C LEU A 88 -12.53 8.96 -1.51
N GLY A 89 -12.81 7.86 -0.79
CA GLY A 89 -11.80 6.95 -0.27
C GLY A 89 -10.87 6.44 -1.37
N ILE A 90 -11.41 5.84 -2.43
CA ILE A 90 -10.57 5.27 -3.51
C ILE A 90 -9.73 6.33 -4.21
N TYR A 91 -10.29 7.52 -4.51
CA TYR A 91 -9.50 8.58 -5.13
C TYR A 91 -8.41 9.11 -4.22
N SER A 92 -8.67 9.26 -2.91
CA SER A 92 -7.65 9.65 -1.94
C SER A 92 -6.55 8.59 -1.82
N ILE A 93 -6.92 7.30 -1.80
CA ILE A 93 -5.96 6.19 -1.74
C ILE A 93 -5.09 6.16 -2.99
N ALA A 94 -5.70 6.27 -4.18
CA ALA A 94 -4.98 6.33 -5.44
C ALA A 94 -3.99 7.50 -5.46
N PHE A 95 -4.44 8.69 -5.04
CA PHE A 95 -3.59 9.88 -4.96
C PHE A 95 -2.39 9.69 -4.03
N LEU A 96 -2.61 9.17 -2.82
CA LEU A 96 -1.53 8.89 -1.86
C LEU A 96 -0.55 7.84 -2.38
N CYS A 97 -1.04 6.77 -3.01
CA CYS A 97 -0.18 5.74 -3.60
C CYS A 97 0.65 6.28 -4.77
N ILE A 98 0.05 7.11 -5.64
CA ILE A 98 0.75 7.76 -6.75
C ILE A 98 1.84 8.69 -6.21
N ILE A 99 1.53 9.56 -5.24
CA ILE A 99 2.54 10.43 -4.60
C ILE A 99 3.67 9.58 -4.01
N ARG A 100 3.32 8.55 -3.25
CA ARG A 100 4.29 7.64 -2.62
C ARG A 100 5.22 6.99 -3.65
N GLY A 101 4.73 6.67 -4.84
CA GLY A 101 5.55 6.10 -5.90
C GLY A 101 6.34 7.12 -6.73
N VAL A 102 5.78 8.31 -6.96
CA VAL A 102 6.44 9.39 -7.72
C VAL A 102 7.60 10.00 -6.95
N LEU A 103 7.51 10.12 -5.62
CA LEU A 103 8.56 10.75 -4.81
C LEU A 103 9.93 10.06 -4.94
N PRO A 104 10.05 8.72 -4.74
CA PRO A 104 11.28 7.98 -5.03
C PRO A 104 11.78 8.13 -6.46
N LEU A 105 10.87 8.06 -7.44
CA LEU A 105 11.21 8.16 -8.86
C LEU A 105 11.79 9.54 -9.20
N GLN A 106 11.15 10.60 -8.71
CA GLN A 106 11.62 11.98 -8.87
C GLN A 106 12.98 12.19 -8.20
N LEU A 107 13.17 11.64 -6.99
CA LEU A 107 14.43 11.75 -6.27
C LEU A 107 15.54 11.00 -7.01
N TRP A 108 15.27 9.81 -7.53
CA TRP A 108 16.22 9.03 -8.33
C TRP A 108 16.61 9.74 -9.62
N LEU A 109 15.67 10.39 -10.31
CA LEU A 109 15.96 11.18 -11.52
C LEU A 109 16.84 12.40 -11.25
N ARG A 110 16.80 12.97 -10.03
CA ARG A 110 17.59 14.17 -9.65
C ARG A 110 18.91 13.82 -8.98
N GLN A 111 18.91 12.79 -8.13
CA GLN A 111 20.00 12.38 -7.26
C GLN A 111 19.99 10.85 -7.13
N PRO A 112 20.42 10.11 -8.17
CA PRO A 112 20.35 8.65 -8.19
C PRO A 112 21.11 8.01 -7.02
N ASP A 113 22.22 8.62 -6.59
CA ASP A 113 23.08 8.11 -5.50
C ASP A 113 22.39 8.09 -4.12
N LYS A 114 21.26 8.80 -3.97
CA LYS A 114 20.52 8.88 -2.70
C LYS A 114 19.34 7.93 -2.60
N VAL A 115 19.02 7.18 -3.65
CA VAL A 115 17.88 6.27 -3.68
C VAL A 115 18.39 4.85 -3.85
N SER A 116 18.17 4.00 -2.85
CA SER A 116 18.46 2.58 -3.00
C SER A 116 17.54 1.94 -4.03
N GLU A 117 18.02 0.90 -4.72
CA GLU A 117 17.23 0.16 -5.70
C GLU A 117 15.91 -0.37 -5.11
N LEU A 118 15.94 -0.76 -3.84
CA LEU A 118 14.75 -1.25 -3.13
C LEU A 118 13.71 -0.13 -2.91
N VAL A 119 14.13 1.08 -2.54
CA VAL A 119 13.23 2.25 -2.44
C VAL A 119 12.60 2.56 -3.79
N LEU A 120 13.38 2.49 -4.88
CA LEU A 120 12.88 2.71 -6.23
C LEU A 120 11.86 1.65 -6.64
N TYR A 121 12.16 0.37 -6.42
CA TYR A 121 11.27 -0.74 -6.76
C TYR A 121 9.95 -0.67 -5.97
N VAL A 122 10.03 -0.46 -4.66
CA VAL A 122 8.85 -0.27 -3.81
C VAL A 122 8.05 0.95 -4.27
N GLY A 123 8.72 2.05 -4.63
CA GLY A 123 8.09 3.23 -5.22
C GLY A 123 7.30 2.90 -6.50
N LEU A 124 7.90 2.17 -7.44
CA LEU A 124 7.23 1.76 -8.68
C LEU A 124 6.02 0.86 -8.42
N VAL A 125 6.13 -0.09 -7.48
CA VAL A 125 4.99 -0.93 -7.08
C VAL A 125 3.84 -0.09 -6.51
N TRP A 126 4.13 0.91 -5.67
CA TRP A 126 3.12 1.82 -5.14
C TRP A 126 2.52 2.74 -6.21
N LEU A 127 3.31 3.19 -7.18
CA LEU A 127 2.82 3.95 -8.33
C LEU A 127 1.83 3.10 -9.13
N LEU A 128 2.21 1.88 -9.51
CA LEU A 128 1.34 0.95 -10.22
C LEU A 128 0.07 0.65 -9.44
N THR A 129 0.19 0.41 -8.13
CA THR A 129 -0.95 0.19 -7.23
C THR A 129 -1.91 1.38 -7.25
N GLY A 130 -1.41 2.62 -7.18
CA GLY A 130 -2.24 3.81 -7.26
C GLY A 130 -2.97 3.95 -8.60
N LEU A 131 -2.30 3.61 -9.71
CA LEU A 131 -2.94 3.57 -11.03
C LEU A 131 -4.01 2.47 -11.13
N LEU A 132 -3.79 1.29 -10.54
CA LEU A 132 -4.78 0.22 -10.47
C LEU A 132 -6.03 0.67 -9.71
N TYR A 133 -5.87 1.35 -8.56
CA TYR A 133 -6.99 1.95 -7.83
C TYR A 133 -7.77 2.95 -8.71
N PHE A 134 -7.07 3.88 -9.35
CA PHE A 134 -7.69 4.94 -10.15
C PHE A 134 -8.43 4.39 -11.38
N PHE A 135 -7.75 3.61 -12.22
CA PHE A 135 -8.33 3.09 -13.46
C PHE A 135 -9.34 1.98 -13.18
N GLY A 136 -9.08 1.13 -12.19
CA GLY A 136 -10.01 0.07 -11.78
C GLY A 136 -11.35 0.64 -11.34
N PHE A 137 -11.34 1.65 -10.47
CA PHE A 137 -12.56 2.29 -10.02
C PHE A 137 -13.26 3.12 -11.09
N ARG A 138 -12.50 3.82 -11.95
CA ARG A 138 -13.07 4.55 -13.09
C ARG A 138 -13.77 3.61 -14.08
N ALA A 139 -13.21 2.43 -14.33
CA ALA A 139 -13.82 1.40 -15.17
C ALA A 139 -15.12 0.86 -14.53
N MET A 140 -15.10 0.60 -13.22
CA MET A 140 -16.30 0.18 -12.48
C MET A 140 -17.39 1.27 -12.45
N GLY A 141 -17.01 2.54 -12.39
CA GLY A 141 -17.94 3.67 -12.43
C GLY A 141 -18.68 3.81 -13.76
N LYS A 142 -18.02 3.49 -14.90
CA LYS A 142 -18.64 3.51 -16.23
C LYS A 142 -19.67 2.39 -16.46
N ILE A 143 -19.60 1.31 -15.67
CA ILE A 143 -20.51 0.17 -15.78
C ILE A 143 -21.80 0.41 -15.00
N LYS A 144 -21.81 1.38 -14.08
CA LYS A 144 -22.94 1.74 -13.23
C LYS A 144 -23.73 2.97 -13.74
N VAL A 145 -23.48 3.41 -14.97
CA VAL A 145 -24.23 4.49 -15.66
C VAL A 145 -25.17 3.87 -16.67
#